data_AF-A0A101GUY9-F1
#
_entry.id   AF-A0A101GUY9-F1
#
_cell.length_a   1.000
_cell.length_b   1.000
_cell.length_c   1.000
_cell.angle_alpha   90.00
_cell.angle_beta   90.00
_cell.angle_gamma   90.00
#
_symmetry.space_group_name_H-M   'P 1'
#
loop_
_entity.id
_entity.type
_entity.pdbx_description
1 polymer ?
#
loop_
_entity_poly.entity_id
_entity_poly.type
_entity_poly.pdbx_seq_one_letter_code
_entity_poly.pdbx_strand_id
1 'polypeptide(L)'
;MMFNRIEQIYTLFFLAIISLLLAKFFPLPFLYGLTLILFLCFALLTVYSTMEYIISKEPDDLWKIGFLGLFGLLVFLRILVLKINYGRLRIL
;
A
#
# COMPACT_ATOMS: atom_id res chain seq x y z
N MET A 1 -10.91 -21.05 8.36
CA MET A 1 -10.01 -21.08 7.19
C MET A 1 -9.02 -19.94 7.36
N MET A 2 -7.82 -20.25 7.84
CA MET A 2 -6.79 -19.25 8.17
C MET A 2 -6.11 -18.86 6.86
N PHE A 3 -6.68 -17.88 6.15
CA PHE A 3 -6.02 -17.29 4.98
C PHE A 3 -4.62 -16.84 5.41
N ASN A 4 -3.61 -17.30 4.67
CA ASN A 4 -2.21 -17.11 5.00
C ASN A 4 -1.93 -15.59 5.04
N ARG A 5 -1.49 -15.04 6.18
CA ARG A 5 -1.37 -13.57 6.40
C ARG A 5 -0.63 -12.85 5.28
N ILE A 6 0.34 -13.53 4.69
CA ILE A 6 1.10 -13.08 3.54
C ILE A 6 0.20 -12.82 2.34
N GLU A 7 -0.71 -13.73 2.01
CA GLU A 7 -1.69 -13.58 0.92
C GLU A 7 -2.59 -12.35 1.14
N GLN A 8 -2.93 -12.03 2.38
CA GLN A 8 -3.70 -10.82 2.69
C GLN A 8 -2.90 -9.54 2.41
N ILE A 9 -1.61 -9.51 2.77
CA ILE A 9 -0.70 -8.40 2.46
C ILE A 9 -0.60 -8.20 0.95
N TYR A 10 -0.41 -9.29 0.19
CA TYR A 10 -0.37 -9.24 -1.27
C TYR A 10 -1.70 -8.77 -1.86
N THR A 11 -2.82 -9.28 -1.37
CA THR A 11 -4.16 -8.92 -1.88
C THR A 11 -4.44 -7.44 -1.67
N LEU A 12 -4.16 -6.91 -0.48
CA LEU A 12 -4.31 -5.47 -0.18
C LEU A 12 -3.42 -4.62 -1.08
N PHE A 13 -2.18 -5.05 -1.31
CA PHE A 13 -1.24 -4.35 -2.16
C PHE A 13 -1.67 -4.31 -3.64
N PHE A 14 -2.07 -5.45 -4.21
CA PHE A 14 -2.58 -5.51 -5.58
C PHE A 14 -3.87 -4.70 -5.74
N LEU A 15 -4.76 -4.77 -4.75
CA LEU A 15 -6.00 -4.00 -4.76
C LEU A 15 -5.73 -2.50 -4.72
N ALA A 16 -4.73 -2.06 -3.94
CA ALA A 16 -4.30 -0.66 -3.89
C ALA A 16 -3.73 -0.19 -5.24
N ILE A 17 -2.92 -1.03 -5.92
CA ILE A 17 -2.39 -0.73 -7.26
C ILE A 17 -3.51 -0.63 -8.30
N ILE A 18 -4.45 -1.58 -8.29
CA ILE A 18 -5.61 -1.56 -9.20
C ILE A 18 -6.45 -0.31 -8.95
N SER A 19 -6.71 0.03 -7.67
CA SER A 19 -7.45 1.25 -7.30
C SER A 19 -6.75 2.51 -7.78
N LEU A 20 -5.42 2.59 -7.65
CA LEU A 20 -4.61 3.69 -8.14
C LEU A 20 -4.64 3.82 -9.67
N LEU A 21 -4.53 2.68 -10.38
CA LEU A 21 -4.68 2.63 -11.84
C LEU A 21 -6.06 3.11 -12.26
N LEU A 22 -7.11 2.66 -11.58
CA LEU A 22 -8.48 3.09 -11.83
C LEU A 22 -8.64 4.61 -11.62
N ALA A 23 -8.04 5.15 -10.55
CA ALA A 23 -8.07 6.58 -10.23
C ALA A 23 -7.37 7.46 -11.30
N LYS A 24 -6.41 6.88 -12.04
CA LYS A 24 -5.75 7.55 -13.18
C LYS A 24 -6.67 7.65 -14.40
N PHE A 25 -7.47 6.62 -14.69
CA PHE A 25 -8.41 6.62 -15.82
C PHE A 25 -9.72 7.35 -15.49
N PHE A 26 -10.19 7.23 -14.25
CA PHE A 26 -11.38 7.88 -13.74
C PHE A 26 -10.97 8.74 -12.54
N PRO A 27 -10.83 10.07 -12.69
CA PRO A 27 -10.35 10.95 -11.62
C PRO A 27 -11.44 11.23 -10.56
N LEU A 28 -12.05 10.16 -10.05
CA LEU A 28 -13.05 10.20 -9.00
C LEU A 28 -12.35 10.40 -7.65
N PRO A 29 -12.70 11.43 -6.86
CA PRO A 29 -12.04 11.74 -5.60
C PRO A 29 -12.14 10.59 -4.58
N PHE A 30 -13.22 9.79 -4.64
CA PHE A 30 -13.39 8.63 -3.77
C PHE A 30 -12.34 7.53 -4.02
N LEU A 31 -11.85 7.36 -5.26
CA LEU A 31 -10.87 6.32 -5.60
C LEU A 31 -9.50 6.63 -5.00
N TYR A 32 -9.11 7.90 -4.95
CA TYR A 32 -7.90 8.34 -4.25
C TYR A 32 -8.00 8.12 -2.74
N GLY A 33 -9.18 8.37 -2.15
CA GLY A 33 -9.44 8.07 -0.74
C GLY A 33 -9.38 6.57 -0.44
N LEU A 34 -10.00 5.75 -1.28
CA LEU A 34 -9.97 4.30 -1.17
C LEU A 34 -8.54 3.75 -1.29
N THR A 35 -7.78 4.22 -2.28
CA THR A 35 -6.37 3.86 -2.48
C THR A 35 -5.55 4.16 -1.23
N LEU A 36 -5.77 5.34 -0.61
CA LEU A 36 -5.07 5.74 0.60
C LEU A 36 -5.40 4.84 1.80
N ILE A 37 -6.68 4.48 1.99
CA ILE A 37 -7.12 3.55 3.04
C ILE A 37 -6.46 2.18 2.85
N LEU A 38 -6.44 1.67 1.61
CA LEU A 38 -5.82 0.38 1.29
C LEU A 38 -4.31 0.37 1.57
N PHE A 39 -3.61 1.45 1.22
CA PHE A 39 -2.19 1.61 1.57
C PHE A 39 -1.98 1.68 3.09
N LEU A 40 -2.88 2.32 3.83
CA LEU A 40 -2.80 2.38 5.29
C LEU A 40 -2.97 1.00 5.93
N CYS A 41 -3.98 0.24 5.47
CA CYS A 41 -4.20 -1.14 5.91
C CYS A 41 -3.00 -2.03 5.58
N PHE A 42 -2.45 -1.92 4.37
CA PHE A 42 -1.25 -2.63 3.96
C PHE A 42 -0.05 -2.30 4.88
N ALA A 43 0.18 -1.02 5.18
CA ALA A 43 1.26 -0.59 6.05
C ALA A 43 1.10 -1.14 7.48
N LEU A 44 -0.10 -1.04 8.06
CA LEU A 44 -0.40 -1.60 9.38
C LEU A 44 -0.18 -3.10 9.44
N LEU A 45 -0.65 -3.84 8.44
CA LEU A 45 -0.52 -5.30 8.37
C LEU A 45 0.95 -5.73 8.19
N THR A 46 1.71 -4.96 7.41
CA THR A 46 3.16 -5.14 7.22
C THR A 46 3.92 -4.91 8.53
N VAL A 47 3.63 -3.82 9.25
CA VAL A 47 4.25 -3.51 10.55
C VAL A 47 3.89 -4.58 11.59
N TYR A 48 2.62 -4.97 11.66
CA TYR A 48 2.16 -6.02 12.57
C TYR A 48 2.89 -7.34 12.31
N SER A 49 2.97 -7.77 11.04
CA SER A 49 3.66 -9.02 10.67
C SER A 49 5.17 -8.94 10.94
N THR A 50 5.77 -7.76 10.79
CA THR A 50 7.19 -7.53 11.12
C THR A 50 7.42 -7.60 12.64
N MET A 51 6.52 -7.05 13.45
CA MET A 51 6.61 -7.11 14.92
C MET A 51 6.42 -8.54 15.43
N GLU A 52 5.45 -9.27 14.87
CA GLU A 52 5.23 -10.68 15.20
C GLU A 52 6.45 -11.52 14.85
N TYR A 53 7.09 -11.27 13.70
CA TYR A 53 8.35 -11.91 13.35
C TYR A 53 9.48 -11.63 14.35
N ILE A 54 9.64 -10.39 14.80
CA ILE A 54 10.67 -10.04 15.79
C ILE A 54 10.49 -10.88 17.07
N ILE A 55 9.24 -11.23 17.39
CA ILE A 55 8.88 -12.05 18.54
C ILE A 55 9.09 -13.55 18.24
N SER A 56 8.68 -14.06 17.07
CA SER A 56 8.68 -15.49 16.74
C SER A 56 9.98 -16.02 16.10
N LYS A 57 10.85 -15.14 15.56
CA LYS A 57 12.13 -15.46 14.89
C LYS A 57 12.04 -16.46 13.72
N GLU A 58 10.91 -16.56 13.01
CA GLU A 58 10.77 -17.46 11.85
C GLU A 58 11.13 -16.76 10.52
N PRO A 59 12.28 -17.09 9.88
CA PRO A 59 12.93 -16.24 8.86
C PRO A 59 12.34 -16.26 7.45
N ASP A 60 11.48 -17.21 7.11
CA ASP A 60 11.31 -17.58 5.70
C ASP A 60 10.55 -16.56 4.84
N ASP A 61 9.80 -15.63 5.44
CA ASP A 61 8.95 -14.70 4.69
C ASP A 61 9.22 -13.21 4.95
N LEU A 62 10.15 -12.86 5.84
CA LEU A 62 10.39 -11.46 6.19
C LEU A 62 10.90 -10.62 5.02
N TRP A 63 11.78 -11.21 4.21
CA TRP A 63 12.34 -10.56 3.03
C TRP A 63 11.23 -10.20 2.02
N LYS A 64 10.20 -11.05 1.86
CA LYS A 64 9.07 -10.80 0.96
C LYS A 64 8.22 -9.64 1.46
N ILE A 65 7.94 -9.61 2.77
CA ILE A 65 7.18 -8.55 3.43
C ILE A 65 7.95 -7.22 3.35
N GLY A 66 9.26 -7.23 3.61
CA GLY A 66 10.12 -6.06 3.51
C GLY A 66 10.23 -5.50 2.09
N PHE A 67 10.37 -6.36 1.09
CA PHE A 67 10.38 -5.96 -0.32
C PHE A 67 9.05 -5.31 -0.75
N LEU A 68 7.91 -5.89 -0.35
CA LEU A 68 6.60 -5.28 -0.59
C LEU A 68 6.46 -3.94 0.12
N GLY A 69 6.93 -3.83 1.37
CA GLY A 69 6.90 -2.58 2.13
C GLY A 69 7.65 -1.45 1.42
N LEU A 70 8.86 -1.73 0.92
CA LEU A 70 9.66 -0.77 0.14
C LEU A 70 8.96 -0.36 -1.15
N PHE A 71 8.38 -1.33 -1.88
CA PHE A 71 7.68 -1.04 -3.12
C PHE A 71 6.41 -0.21 -2.88
N GLY A 72 5.66 -0.53 -1.84
CA GLY A 72 4.50 0.26 -1.41
C GLY A 72 4.87 1.69 -1.05
N LEU A 73 6.02 1.90 -0.40
CA LEU A 73 6.52 3.23 -0.05
C LEU A 73 6.88 4.06 -1.30
N LEU A 74 7.49 3.45 -2.32
CA LEU A 74 7.75 4.12 -3.61
C LEU A 74 6.46 4.56 -4.31
N VAL A 75 5.44 3.69 -4.31
CA VAL A 75 4.14 4.02 -4.91
C VAL A 75 3.44 5.12 -4.11
N PHE A 76 3.50 5.08 -2.78
CA PHE A 76 2.96 6.12 -1.93
C PHE A 76 3.64 7.49 -2.17
N LEU A 77 4.97 7.50 -2.31
CA LEU A 77 5.73 8.71 -2.64
C LEU A 77 5.30 9.30 -3.98
N ARG A 78 5.04 8.45 -4.97
CA ARG A 78 4.50 8.85 -6.28
C ARG A 78 3.10 9.47 -6.16
N ILE A 79 2.23 8.91 -5.32
CA ILE A 79 0.89 9.48 -5.04
C ILE A 79 1.02 10.84 -4.35
N LEU A 80 1.92 10.98 -3.37
CA LEU A 80 2.17 12.23 -2.66
C LEU A 80 2.65 13.33 -3.62
N VAL A 81 3.62 13.02 -4.48
CA VAL A 81 4.15 13.94 -5.50
C VAL A 81 3.08 14.31 -6.53
N LEU A 82 2.28 13.34 -6.99
CA LEU A 82 1.14 13.59 -7.87
C LEU A 82 0.14 14.55 -7.21
N LYS A 83 -0.22 14.34 -5.94
CA LYS A 83 -1.15 15.22 -5.20
C LYS A 83 -0.58 16.62 -5.03
N ILE A 84 0.73 16.77 -4.77
CA ILE A 84 1.41 18.08 -4.68
C ILE A 84 1.34 18.81 -6.02
N ASN A 85 1.64 18.13 -7.14
CA ASN A 85 1.57 18.74 -8.47
C ASN A 85 0.13 19.08 -8.89
N TYR A 86 -0.86 18.23 -8.60
CA TYR A 86 -2.28 18.53 -8.85
C TYR A 86 -2.81 19.67 -7.98
N GLY A 87 -2.32 19.81 -6.74
CA GLY A 87 -2.63 20.94 -5.86
C GLY A 87 -2.03 22.25 -6.38
N ARG A 88 -0.82 22.21 -6.95
CA ARG A 88 -0.15 23.36 -7.56
C ARG A 88 -0.81 23.82 -8.87
N LEU A 89 -1.33 22.87 -9.66
CA LEU A 89 -2.04 23.16 -10.92
C LEU A 89 -3.42 23.81 -10.71
N ARG A 90 -3.97 23.79 -9.50
CA ARG A 90 -5.27 24.39 -9.17
C ARG A 90 -5.16 25.85 -8.67
N ILE A 91 -3.94 26.37 -8.53
CA ILE A 91 -3.64 27.73 -8.05
C ILE A 91 -3.19 28.65 -9.21
N LEU A 92 -3.02 28.10 -10.42
CA LEU A 92 -2.87 28.81 -11.69
C LEU A 92 -4.18 28.74 -12.47
#